data_AF-A0A183G0H9-F1
#
_entry.id   AF-A0A183G0H9-F1
#
_cell.length_a   1.000
_cell.length_b   1.000
_cell.length_c   1.000
_cell.angle_alpha   90.00
_cell.angle_beta   90.00
_cell.angle_gamma   90.00
#
_symmetry.space_group_name_H-M   'P 1'
#
loop_
_entity.id
_entity.type
_entity.pdbx_description
1 polymer ?
#
loop_
_entity_poly.entity_id
_entity_poly.type
_entity_poly.pdbx_seq_one_letter_code
_entity_poly.pdbx_strand_id
1 'polypeptide(L)' 'METKTLRWTAGVTRMDRIRNDVIRQKFGVTPIADKMREARLRWYGHVLRGKKDSVRKIGLNFEVIGKRPRRRPKQRWSDT' A
#
# COMPACT_ATOMS: atom_id res chain seq x y z
N MET A 1 -4.75 -8.31 -10.92
CA MET A 1 -3.44 -8.92 -11.22
C MET A 1 -2.95 -9.77 -10.06
N GLU A 2 -2.98 -9.26 -8.83
CA GLU A 2 -2.47 -9.92 -7.61
C GLU A 2 -2.86 -11.40 -7.45
N THR A 3 -4.11 -11.78 -7.74
CA THR A 3 -4.61 -13.15 -7.51
C THR A 3 -4.73 -14.00 -8.77
N LYS A 4 -4.37 -13.48 -9.96
CA LYS A 4 -4.55 -14.21 -11.22
C LYS A 4 -3.69 -15.49 -11.26
N THR A 5 -2.44 -15.38 -10.82
CA THR A 5 -1.51 -16.52 -10.72
C THR A 5 -1.98 -17.52 -9.68
N LEU A 6 -2.37 -17.06 -8.48
CA LEU A 6 -2.90 -17.93 -7.41
C LEU A 6 -4.17 -18.68 -7.83
N ARG A 7 -5.04 -18.05 -8.61
CA ARG A 7 -6.24 -18.70 -9.14
C ARG A 7 -5.90 -19.75 -10.19
N TRP A 8 -4.96 -19.44 -11.09
CA TRP A 8 -4.49 -20.39 -12.09
C TRP A 8 -3.84 -21.62 -11.47
N THR A 9 -2.95 -21.45 -10.48
CA THR A 9 -2.33 -22.57 -9.75
C THR A 9 -3.33 -23.38 -8.94
N ALA A 10 -4.40 -22.76 -8.43
CA ALA A 10 -5.47 -23.46 -7.73
C ALA A 10 -6.51 -24.12 -8.66
N GLY A 11 -6.40 -23.95 -9.99
CA GLY A 11 -7.40 -24.41 -10.95
C GLY A 11 -8.74 -23.69 -10.86
N VAL A 12 -8.80 -22.51 -10.22
CA VAL A 12 -10.03 -21.78 -9.95
C VAL A 12 -10.30 -20.77 -11.05
N THR A 13 -11.45 -20.91 -11.70
CA THR A 13 -11.95 -20.03 -12.75
C THR A 13 -12.77 -18.87 -12.17
N ARG A 14 -13.30 -18.01 -13.05
CA ARG A 14 -14.29 -17.00 -12.65
C ARG A 14 -15.68 -17.60 -12.36
N MET A 15 -16.02 -18.74 -12.96
CA MET A 15 -17.34 -19.38 -12.81
C MET A 15 -17.55 -19.94 -11.40
N ASP A 16 -16.46 -20.32 -10.73
CA ASP A 16 -16.52 -20.85 -9.36
C ASP A 16 -16.95 -19.80 -8.33
N ARG A 17 -16.97 -18.51 -8.70
CA ARG A 17 -17.39 -17.37 -7.84
C ARG A 17 -16.70 -17.34 -6.46
N ILE A 18 -15.57 -18.03 -6.32
CA ILE A 18 -14.77 -18.06 -5.08
C ILE A 18 -14.15 -16.68 -4.87
N ARG A 19 -14.30 -16.15 -3.65
CA ARG A 19 -13.73 -14.87 -3.27
C ARG A 19 -12.20 -14.93 -3.16
N ASN A 20 -11.55 -13.79 -3.39
CA ASN A 20 -10.09 -13.72 -3.46
C ASN A 20 -9.40 -13.87 -2.09
N ASP A 21 -10.06 -13.50 -0.99
CA ASP A 21 -9.64 -13.76 0.39
C ASP A 21 -9.48 -15.26 0.67
N VAL A 22 -10.42 -16.09 0.21
CA VAL A 22 -10.35 -17.56 0.34
C VAL A 22 -9.15 -18.13 -0.41
N ILE A 23 -8.91 -17.66 -1.64
CA ILE A 23 -7.74 -18.05 -2.43
C ILE A 23 -6.44 -17.64 -1.72
N ARG A 24 -6.38 -16.42 -1.18
CA ARG A 24 -5.22 -15.95 -0.43
C ARG A 24 -4.97 -16.77 0.84
N GLN A 25 -6.02 -17.08 1.59
CA GLN A 25 -5.94 -17.93 2.79
C GLN A 25 -5.40 -19.31 2.46
N LYS A 26 -5.86 -19.93 1.36
CA LYS A 26 -5.38 -21.24 0.91
C LYS A 26 -3.86 -21.27 0.66
N PHE A 27 -3.29 -20.17 0.17
CA PHE A 27 -1.84 -20.05 -0.08
C PHE A 27 -1.07 -19.34 1.04
N GLY A 28 -1.72 -18.93 2.14
CA GLY A 28 -1.09 -18.15 3.21
C GLY A 28 -0.58 -16.77 2.76
N VAL A 29 -1.13 -16.21 1.69
CA VAL A 29 -0.69 -14.93 1.12
C VAL A 29 -1.45 -13.77 1.76
N THR A 30 -0.74 -12.83 2.37
CA THR A 30 -1.34 -11.60 2.90
C THR A 30 -1.80 -10.68 1.77
N PRO A 31 -2.92 -9.94 1.91
CA PRO A 31 -3.31 -8.92 0.94
C PRO A 31 -2.20 -7.90 0.65
N ILE A 32 -2.04 -7.50 -0.61
CA ILE A 32 -1.02 -6.52 -1.03
C ILE A 32 -1.16 -5.18 -0.30
N ALA A 33 -2.39 -4.77 0.03
CA ALA A 33 -2.64 -3.54 0.77
C ALA A 33 -1.95 -3.56 2.15
N ASP A 34 -1.97 -4.70 2.84
CA ASP A 34 -1.32 -4.86 4.13
C ASP A 34 0.21 -4.85 3.99
N LYS A 35 0.75 -5.48 2.94
CA LYS A 35 2.19 -5.40 2.63
C LYS A 35 2.65 -3.99 2.31
N MET A 36 1.85 -3.22 1.56
CA MET A 36 2.12 -1.81 1.31
C MET A 36 2.04 -0.99 2.61
N ARG A 37 1.08 -1.28 3.48
CA ARG A 37 0.98 -0.66 4.81
C ARG A 37 2.23 -0.96 5.67
N GLU A 38 2.65 -2.22 5.72
CA GLU A 38 3.84 -2.65 6.44
C GLU A 38 5.11 -1.94 5.95
N ALA A 39 5.34 -1.89 4.63
CA ALA A 39 6.47 -1.19 4.02
C ALA A 39 6.47 0.31 4.36
N ARG A 40 5.30 0.95 4.33
CA ARG A 40 5.14 2.36 4.73
C ARG A 40 5.51 2.59 6.20
N LEU A 41 5.06 1.73 7.10
CA LEU A 41 5.38 1.84 8.53
C LEU A 41 6.87 1.63 8.80
N ARG A 42 7.50 0.66 8.12
CA ARG A 42 8.95 0.45 8.21
C ARG A 42 9.73 1.70 7.74
N TRP A 43 9.33 2.29 6.63
CA TRP A 43 9.91 3.54 6.14
C TRP A 43 9.69 4.69 7.14
N TYR A 44 8.48 4.85 7.67
CA TYR A 44 8.18 5.89 8.64
C TYR A 44 9.03 5.75 9.92
N GLY A 45 9.14 4.54 10.46
CA GLY A 45 10.01 4.27 11.60
C GLY A 45 11.49 4.57 11.31
N HIS A 46 11.94 4.28 10.08
CA HIS A 46 13.29 4.64 9.63
C HIS A 46 13.49 6.16 9.61
N VAL A 47 12.53 6.92 9.09
CA VAL A 47 12.58 8.40 9.10
C VAL A 47 12.59 8.94 10.53
N LEU A 48 11.77 8.41 11.43
CA LEU A 48 11.69 8.87 12.81
C LEU A 48 13.00 8.67 13.58
N ARG A 49 13.69 7.53 13.38
CA ARG A 49 15.00 7.24 13.97
C ARG A 49 16.15 8.06 13.38
N GLY A 50 15.95 8.69 12.21
CA GLY A 50 16.95 9.53 11.57
C GLY A 50 17.21 10.87 12.29
N LYS A 51 18.37 11.46 12.00
CA LYS A 51 18.76 12.81 12.49
C LYS A 51 17.71 13.85 12.08
N LYS A 52 17.48 14.85 12.95
CA LYS A 52 16.49 15.93 12.75
C LYS A 52 16.71 16.66 11.42
N ASP A 53 17.96 16.90 11.05
CA ASP A 53 18.34 17.65 9.84
C ASP A 53 18.39 16.77 8.58
N SER A 54 18.00 15.50 8.68
CA SER A 54 17.97 14.64 7.51
C SER A 54 16.86 15.09 6.56
N VAL A 55 17.17 15.13 5.26
CA VAL A 55 16.23 15.52 4.19
C VAL A 55 14.91 14.76 4.29
N ARG A 56 14.94 13.48 4.67
CA ARG A 56 13.75 12.64 4.84
C ARG A 56 12.84 13.13 5.97
N LYS A 57 13.41 13.57 7.10
CA LYS A 57 12.66 14.05 8.26
C LYS A 57 12.16 15.48 8.06
N ILE A 58 12.94 16.31 7.37
CA ILE A 58 12.49 17.64 6.91
C ILE A 58 11.32 17.48 5.94
N GLY A 59 11.48 16.64 4.91
CA GLY A 59 10.43 16.40 3.91
C GLY A 59 9.16 15.78 4.46
N LEU A 60 9.25 14.94 5.50
CA LEU A 60 8.08 14.40 6.20
C LEU A 60 7.24 15.49 6.88
N ASN A 61 7.88 16.52 7.43
CA ASN A 61 7.21 17.64 8.13
C ASN A 61 6.93 18.83 7.20
N PHE A 62 7.27 18.73 5.92
CA PHE A 62 7.13 19.83 4.98
C PHE A 62 5.68 19.99 4.52
N GLU A 63 5.11 21.17 4.74
CA GLU A 63 3.78 21.52 4.24
C GLU A 63 3.88 22.25 2.89
N VAL A 64 3.20 21.71 1.88
CA VAL A 64 3.12 22.37 0.57
C VAL A 64 2.07 23.48 0.64
N ILE A 65 2.54 24.72 0.62
CA ILE A 65 1.68 25.92 0.58
C ILE A 65 0.99 25.98 -0.80
N GLY A 66 -0.34 26.09 -0.80
CA GLY A 66 -1.12 26.28 -2.02
C GLY A 66 -2.48 25.56 -2.04
N LYS A 67 -3.38 26.01 -2.91
CA LYS A 67 -4.71 25.40 -3.09
C LYS A 67 -4.64 24.16 -3.97
N ARG A 68 -5.41 23.13 -3.62
CA ARG A 68 -5.49 21.87 -4.39
C ARG A 68 -6.27 22.12 -5.69
N PRO A 69 -5.82 21.60 -6.85
CA PRO A 69 -6.58 21.71 -8.07
C PRO A 69 -7.95 21.05 -7.92
N ARG A 70 -8.98 21.67 -8.49
CA ARG A 70 -10.34 21.12 -8.55
C ARG A 70 -10.34 19.89 -9.47
N ARG A 71 -11.22 18.91 -9.20
CA ARG A 71 -11.39 17.59 -9.87
C ARG A 71 -10.78 16.41 -9.11
N ARG A 72 -9.79 15.71 -9.69
CA ARG A 72 -9.19 14.49 -9.12
C ARG A 72 -7.72 14.73 -8.80
N PRO A 73 -7.42 15.33 -7.65
CA PRO A 73 -6.04 15.47 -7.20
C PRO A 73 -5.38 14.11 -6.99
N LYS A 74 -4.05 14.06 -7.12
CA LYS A 74 -3.27 12.89 -6.70
C LYS A 74 -3.41 12.68 -5.19
N GLN A 75 -3.45 11.42 -4.76
CA GLN A 75 -3.48 11.04 -3.36
C GLN A 75 -2.17 11.46 -2.68
N ARG A 76 -2.26 12.15 -1.55
CA ARG A 76 -1.11 12.54 -0.74
C ARG A 76 -0.76 11.43 0.25
N TRP A 77 0.44 11.52 0.80
CA TRP A 77 0.83 10.69 1.94
C TRP A 77 -0.16 10.85 3.11
N SER A 78 -0.58 12.08 3.42
CA SER A 78 -1.53 12.39 4.49
C SER A 78 -2.97 11.91 4.23
N ASP A 79 -3.32 11.59 2.98
CA ASP A 79 -4.66 11.11 2.60
C ASP A 79 -4.78 9.57 2.77
N THR A 80 -3.74 8.90 3.29
CA THR A 80 -3.69 7.44 3.49
C THR A 80 -3.80 7.14 4.97
#